data_AF-A0A6J8BSY5-F1
#
_entry.id   AF-A0A6J8BSY5-F1
#
_cell.length_a   1.000
_cell.length_b   1.000
_cell.length_c   1.000
_cell.angle_alpha   90.00
_cell.angle_beta   90.00
_cell.angle_gamma   90.00
#
_symmetry.space_group_name_H-M   'P 1'
#
loop_
_entity.id
_entity.type
_entity.pdbx_description
1 polymer ?
#
loop_
_entity_poly.entity_id
_entity_poly.type
_entity_poly.pdbx_seq_one_letter_code
_entity_poly.pdbx_strand_id
1 'polypeptide(L)'
;MEQRNNLIEMYYTLRLTFDEIKYILAKKHKVIISTRQLKRIVASLGLYRRRSRSNLFDVATFISKELQVSGKLRWMHTKCLERGLEIDKESVRLIIKCLDQTGVKCRNARKLTRRTYMNNGPNYIWHMDGYDKLKPYGICIHRCIDGFSRNIMWLEADTTNKDPYVIAGADLGTENGIVRELQVALRDCDGHETNAFLYGTSKCSQRIESWWNILRKERAQFWMDMFQTKWGLS
;
A
#
# COMPACT_ATOMS: atom_id res chain seq x y z
N MET A 1 -28.70 32.54 -25.69
CA MET A 1 -28.12 31.20 -26.01
C MET A 1 -26.61 31.16 -25.82
N GLU A 2 -25.90 32.27 -26.03
CA GLU A 2 -24.44 32.39 -25.96
C GLU A 2 -23.86 32.14 -24.56
N GLN A 3 -24.46 32.71 -23.50
CA GLN A 3 -24.05 32.46 -22.11
C GLN A 3 -24.06 30.97 -21.72
N ARG A 4 -25.06 30.20 -22.17
CA ARG A 4 -25.16 28.75 -21.88
C ARG A 4 -24.04 27.97 -22.56
N ASN A 5 -23.73 28.30 -23.81
CA ASN A 5 -22.70 27.61 -24.57
C ASN A 5 -21.31 27.89 -23.96
N ASN A 6 -21.04 29.13 -23.54
CA ASN A 6 -19.80 29.51 -22.86
C ASN A 6 -19.62 28.78 -21.51
N LEU A 7 -20.71 28.59 -20.74
CA LEU A 7 -20.67 27.79 -19.51
C LEU A 7 -20.37 26.32 -19.79
N ILE A 8 -20.98 25.74 -20.83
CA ILE A 8 -20.73 24.36 -21.24
C ILE A 8 -19.26 24.20 -21.67
N GLU A 9 -18.72 25.13 -22.45
CA GLU A 9 -17.32 25.15 -22.87
C GLU A 9 -16.36 25.25 -21.68
N MET A 10 -16.63 26.16 -20.74
CA MET A 10 -15.85 26.30 -19.50
C MET A 10 -15.85 25.00 -18.67
N TYR A 11 -17.02 24.38 -18.48
CA TYR A 11 -17.09 23.14 -17.71
C TYR A 11 -16.48 21.94 -18.43
N TYR A 12 -16.53 21.94 -19.76
CA TYR A 12 -15.91 20.92 -20.57
C TYR A 12 -14.37 21.04 -20.59
N THR A 13 -13.84 22.27 -20.63
CA THR A 13 -12.40 22.54 -20.51
C THR A 13 -11.86 22.21 -19.12
N LEU A 14 -12.67 22.37 -18.07
CA LEU A 14 -12.39 21.90 -16.69
C LEU A 14 -12.45 20.37 -16.52
N ARG A 15 -12.56 19.60 -17.61
CA ARG A 15 -12.51 18.12 -17.65
C ARG A 15 -13.62 17.41 -16.87
N LEU A 16 -14.70 18.11 -16.53
CA LEU A 16 -15.87 17.51 -15.90
C LEU A 16 -16.57 16.52 -16.83
N THR A 17 -17.15 15.47 -16.26
CA THR A 17 -17.97 14.49 -16.96
C THR A 17 -19.30 15.10 -17.40
N PHE A 18 -19.97 14.50 -18.38
CA PHE A 18 -21.27 15.00 -18.85
C PHE A 18 -22.33 15.06 -17.74
N ASP A 19 -22.28 14.13 -16.79
CA ASP A 19 -23.19 14.10 -15.65
C ASP A 19 -22.90 15.20 -14.64
N GLU A 20 -21.62 15.48 -14.36
CA GLU A 20 -21.20 16.60 -13.52
C GLU A 20 -21.53 17.96 -14.15
N ILE A 21 -21.27 18.12 -15.45
CA ILE A 21 -21.63 19.33 -16.20
C ILE A 21 -23.14 19.57 -16.11
N LYS A 22 -23.95 18.53 -16.34
CA LYS A 22 -25.41 18.59 -16.23
C LYS A 22 -25.84 18.96 -14.81
N TYR A 23 -25.23 18.36 -13.79
CA TYR A 23 -25.53 18.66 -12.39
C TYR A 23 -25.23 20.12 -12.02
N ILE A 24 -24.07 20.64 -12.41
CA ILE A 24 -23.65 22.01 -12.10
C ILE A 24 -24.51 23.03 -12.86
N LEU A 25 -24.83 22.76 -14.13
CA LEU A 25 -25.72 23.61 -14.90
C LEU A 25 -27.11 23.69 -14.27
N ALA A 26 -27.67 22.57 -13.80
CA ALA A 26 -28.96 22.54 -13.13
C ALA A 26 -28.92 23.24 -11.74
N LYS A 27 -27.89 22.98 -10.94
CA LYS A 27 -27.81 23.46 -9.55
C LYS A 27 -27.39 24.92 -9.44
N LYS A 28 -26.33 25.32 -10.15
CA LYS A 28 -25.70 26.64 -10.03
C LYS A 28 -26.27 27.66 -11.01
N HIS A 29 -26.60 27.23 -12.22
CA HIS A 29 -27.04 28.12 -13.31
C HIS A 29 -28.53 27.99 -13.66
N LYS A 30 -29.26 27.09 -12.97
CA LYS A 30 -30.68 26.81 -13.22
C LYS A 30 -30.99 26.43 -14.68
N VAL A 31 -30.00 25.93 -15.41
CA VAL A 31 -30.15 25.48 -16.80
C VAL A 31 -30.34 23.97 -16.80
N ILE A 32 -31.54 23.52 -17.11
CA ILE A 32 -31.87 22.10 -17.22
C ILE A 32 -31.68 21.66 -18.68
N ILE A 33 -30.77 20.72 -18.92
CA ILE A 33 -30.43 20.23 -20.26
C ILE A 33 -30.42 18.70 -20.25
N SER A 34 -30.97 18.09 -21.30
CA SER A 34 -30.83 16.64 -21.51
C SER A 34 -29.40 16.28 -21.93
N THR A 35 -28.97 15.06 -21.65
CA THR A 35 -27.65 14.54 -22.06
C THR A 35 -27.48 14.58 -23.59
N ARG A 36 -28.55 14.32 -24.34
CA ARG A 36 -28.57 14.40 -25.81
C ARG A 36 -28.33 15.83 -26.31
N GLN A 37 -28.99 16.81 -25.71
CA GLN A 37 -28.78 18.23 -26.04
C GLN A 37 -27.36 18.69 -25.65
N LEU A 38 -26.85 18.29 -24.48
CA LEU A 38 -25.49 18.62 -24.04
C LEU A 38 -24.45 18.07 -25.04
N LYS A 39 -24.57 16.79 -25.43
CA LYS A 39 -23.70 16.19 -26.45
C LYS A 39 -23.78 16.92 -27.79
N ARG A 40 -24.98 17.31 -28.23
CA ARG A 40 -25.18 18.07 -29.48
C ARG A 40 -24.51 19.44 -29.42
N ILE A 41 -24.61 20.14 -28.29
CA ILE A 41 -23.98 21.46 -28.09
C ILE A 41 -22.45 21.33 -28.10
N VAL A 42 -21.91 20.35 -27.37
CA VAL A 42 -20.46 20.05 -27.35
C VAL A 42 -19.94 19.70 -28.76
N ALA A 43 -20.69 18.92 -29.53
CA ALA A 43 -20.35 18.62 -30.92
C ALA A 43 -20.40 19.87 -31.82
N SER A 44 -21.42 20.72 -31.67
CA SER A 44 -21.53 21.98 -32.44
C SER A 44 -20.45 23.01 -32.08
N LEU A 45 -19.92 22.96 -30.86
CA LEU A 45 -18.80 23.80 -30.42
C LEU A 45 -17.44 23.23 -30.86
N GLY A 46 -17.39 22.10 -31.57
CA GLY A 46 -16.14 21.45 -31.96
C GLY A 46 -15.31 20.94 -30.76
N LEU A 47 -15.95 20.79 -29.60
CA LEU A 47 -15.30 20.39 -28.35
C LEU A 47 -15.13 18.87 -28.33
N TYR A 48 -14.11 18.39 -29.01
CA TYR A 48 -13.71 17.00 -28.92
C TYR A 48 -12.72 16.84 -27.78
N ARG A 49 -12.91 15.82 -26.93
CA ARG A 49 -11.81 15.25 -26.13
C ARG A 49 -10.86 14.52 -27.08
N ARG A 50 -10.27 15.22 -28.06
CA ARG A 50 -9.11 14.73 -28.78
C ARG A 50 -8.01 14.65 -27.73
N ARG A 51 -7.47 13.45 -27.52
CA ARG A 51 -6.26 13.24 -26.73
C ARG A 51 -5.17 14.05 -27.42
N SER A 52 -4.87 15.24 -26.89
CA SER A 52 -3.68 15.98 -27.30
C SER A 52 -2.53 15.25 -26.66
N ARG A 53 -2.09 14.15 -27.30
CA ARG A 53 -1.04 13.32 -26.72
C ARG A 53 0.21 14.18 -26.60
N SER A 54 0.73 14.27 -25.38
CA SER A 54 2.02 14.91 -25.17
C SER A 54 3.08 14.19 -26.00
N ASN A 55 4.11 14.92 -26.42
CA ASN A 55 5.18 14.35 -27.22
C ASN A 55 5.80 13.16 -26.46
N LEU A 56 5.94 12.03 -27.14
CA LEU A 56 6.50 10.80 -26.56
C LEU A 56 7.91 11.04 -26.02
N PHE A 57 8.67 11.97 -26.60
CA PHE A 57 10.00 12.35 -26.15
C PHE A 57 9.95 13.00 -24.76
N ASP A 58 9.10 14.01 -24.56
CA ASP A 58 8.94 14.69 -23.27
C ASP A 58 8.51 13.71 -22.16
N VAL A 59 7.62 12.79 -22.51
CA VAL A 59 7.17 11.74 -21.58
C VAL A 59 8.29 10.76 -21.27
N ALA A 60 9.09 10.34 -22.26
CA ALA A 60 10.22 9.45 -22.04
C ALA A 60 11.31 10.11 -21.17
N THR A 61 11.61 11.39 -21.41
CA THR A 61 12.54 12.17 -20.59
C THR A 61 12.06 12.26 -19.14
N PHE A 62 10.77 12.53 -18.93
CA PHE A 62 10.18 12.56 -17.59
C PHE A 62 10.26 11.19 -16.89
N ILE A 63 9.85 10.12 -17.57
CA ILE A 63 9.88 8.75 -17.03
C ILE A 63 11.31 8.33 -16.69
N SER A 64 12.29 8.64 -17.55
CA SER A 64 13.71 8.34 -17.30
C SER A 64 14.23 9.04 -16.04
N LYS A 65 13.89 10.33 -15.86
CA LYS A 65 14.26 11.09 -14.65
C LYS A 65 13.61 10.51 -13.39
N GLU A 66 12.33 10.18 -13.43
CA GLU A 66 11.61 9.58 -12.30
C GLU A 66 12.10 8.18 -11.94
N LEU A 67 12.55 7.41 -12.93
CA LEU A 67 13.15 6.09 -12.72
C LEU A 67 14.43 6.17 -11.89
N GLN A 68 15.28 7.16 -12.14
CA GLN A 68 16.51 7.38 -11.37
C GLN A 68 16.24 7.77 -9.92
N VAL A 69 15.21 8.58 -9.67
CA VAL A 69 14.92 9.11 -8.33
C VAL A 69 14.17 8.10 -7.46
N SER A 70 13.11 7.47 -7.99
CA SER A 70 12.17 6.73 -7.16
C SER A 70 12.13 5.23 -7.42
N GLY A 71 12.54 4.75 -8.61
CA GLY A 71 12.36 3.35 -9.04
C GLY A 71 10.91 2.83 -9.00
N LYS A 72 9.92 3.68 -8.66
CA LYS A 72 8.52 3.29 -8.45
C LYS A 72 7.72 3.48 -9.73
N LEU A 73 7.52 2.38 -10.44
CA LEU A 73 6.84 2.36 -11.74
C LEU A 73 5.32 2.25 -11.65
N ARG A 74 4.77 1.82 -10.51
CA ARG A 74 3.33 1.53 -10.34
C ARG A 74 2.43 2.76 -10.52
N TRP A 75 2.95 3.95 -10.23
CA TRP A 75 2.21 5.21 -10.29
C TRP A 75 2.69 6.12 -11.43
N MET A 76 3.52 5.60 -12.35
CA MET A 76 4.16 6.42 -13.38
C MET A 76 3.13 7.11 -14.28
N HIS A 77 2.07 6.40 -14.67
CA HIS A 77 0.98 7.02 -15.44
C HIS A 77 0.28 8.14 -14.69
N THR A 78 -0.01 7.96 -13.39
CA THR A 78 -0.62 9.00 -12.56
C THR A 78 0.30 10.22 -12.45
N LYS A 79 1.61 10.00 -12.26
CA LYS A 79 2.60 11.08 -12.23
C LYS A 79 2.69 11.86 -13.55
N CYS A 80 2.59 11.16 -14.69
CA CYS A 80 2.51 11.82 -15.99
C CYS A 80 1.29 12.75 -16.05
N LEU A 81 0.12 12.27 -15.63
CA LEU A 81 -1.11 13.08 -15.62
C LEU A 81 -1.01 14.29 -14.67
N GLU A 82 -0.44 14.13 -13.48
CA GLU A 82 -0.22 15.22 -12.53
C GLU A 82 0.70 16.32 -13.08
N ARG A 83 1.65 15.94 -13.93
CA ARG A 83 2.54 16.87 -14.65
C ARG A 83 1.91 17.46 -15.92
N GLY A 84 0.65 17.15 -16.20
CA GLY A 84 -0.06 17.60 -17.40
C GLY A 84 0.30 16.84 -18.67
N LEU A 85 0.99 15.69 -18.55
CA LEU A 85 1.31 14.83 -19.69
C LEU A 85 0.15 13.89 -19.99
N GLU A 86 -0.50 14.09 -21.14
CA GLU A 86 -1.58 13.24 -21.62
C GLU A 86 -1.01 12.06 -22.41
N ILE A 87 -0.93 10.89 -21.77
CA ILE A 87 -0.47 9.65 -22.39
C ILE A 87 -1.34 8.48 -21.94
N ASP A 88 -1.51 7.48 -22.81
CA ASP A 88 -2.20 6.25 -22.43
C ASP A 88 -1.31 5.33 -21.57
N LYS A 89 -1.95 4.52 -20.72
CA LYS A 89 -1.25 3.57 -19.84
C LYS A 89 -0.35 2.60 -20.61
N GLU A 90 -0.73 2.23 -21.83
CA GLU A 90 0.01 1.24 -22.62
C GLU A 90 1.28 1.84 -23.21
N SER A 91 1.24 3.07 -23.71
CA SER A 91 2.41 3.82 -24.15
C SER A 91 3.39 4.05 -23.00
N VAL A 92 2.91 4.39 -21.80
CA VAL A 92 3.78 4.46 -20.59
C VAL A 92 4.44 3.10 -20.31
N ARG A 93 3.68 2.00 -20.40
CA ARG A 93 4.20 0.65 -20.19
C ARG A 93 5.27 0.27 -21.21
N LEU A 94 5.07 0.62 -22.49
CA LEU A 94 6.03 0.39 -23.56
C LEU A 94 7.31 1.22 -23.34
N ILE A 95 7.19 2.50 -22.99
CA ILE A 95 8.34 3.37 -22.68
C ILE A 95 9.15 2.78 -21.53
N ILE A 96 8.50 2.37 -20.43
CA ILE A 96 9.17 1.72 -19.30
C ILE A 96 9.86 0.42 -19.72
N LYS A 97 9.25 -0.38 -20.59
CA LYS A 97 9.84 -1.62 -21.10
C LYS A 97 11.09 -1.36 -21.94
N CYS A 98 11.12 -0.27 -22.70
CA CYS A 98 12.28 0.15 -23.47
C CYS A 98 13.40 0.71 -22.57
N LEU A 99 13.04 1.52 -21.57
CA LEU A 99 14.00 2.17 -20.66
C LEU A 99 14.59 1.22 -19.60
N ASP A 100 13.81 0.25 -19.09
CA ASP A 100 14.19 -0.66 -18.00
C ASP A 100 13.82 -2.12 -18.31
N GLN A 101 14.43 -2.68 -19.36
CA GLN A 101 14.14 -4.06 -19.76
C GLN A 101 14.56 -5.07 -18.68
N THR A 102 15.67 -4.81 -17.97
CA THR A 102 16.20 -5.64 -16.89
C THR A 102 15.27 -5.65 -15.68
N GLY A 103 14.85 -4.48 -15.18
CA GLY A 103 13.94 -4.40 -14.05
C GLY A 103 12.54 -4.93 -14.37
N VAL A 104 12.07 -4.83 -15.63
CA VAL A 104 10.85 -5.52 -16.08
C VAL A 104 11.01 -7.05 -16.02
N LYS A 105 12.13 -7.60 -16.52
CA LYS A 105 12.41 -9.04 -16.47
C LYS A 105 12.50 -9.55 -15.03
N CYS A 106 13.22 -8.86 -14.15
CA CYS A 106 13.33 -9.22 -12.74
C CYS A 106 11.97 -9.25 -12.03
N ARG A 107 11.07 -8.31 -12.36
CA ARG A 107 9.70 -8.26 -11.80
C ARG A 107 8.80 -9.38 -12.34
N ASN A 108 8.87 -9.67 -13.64
CA ASN A 108 8.14 -10.78 -14.23
C ASN A 108 8.55 -12.13 -13.63
N ALA A 109 9.83 -12.27 -13.26
CA ALA A 109 10.33 -13.45 -12.56
C ALA A 109 9.82 -13.59 -11.10
N ARG A 110 9.04 -12.62 -10.59
CA ARG A 110 8.55 -12.56 -9.19
C ARG A 110 9.66 -12.70 -8.14
N LYS A 111 10.92 -12.38 -8.51
CA LYS A 111 12.05 -12.50 -7.59
C LYS A 111 11.97 -11.35 -6.60
N LEU A 112 11.58 -11.65 -5.36
CA LEU A 112 11.52 -10.68 -4.27
C LEU A 112 12.92 -10.10 -4.03
N THR A 113 13.15 -8.86 -4.45
CA THR A 113 14.38 -8.13 -4.11
C THR A 113 14.27 -7.72 -2.65
N ARG A 114 14.96 -8.44 -1.76
CA ARG A 114 14.99 -8.13 -0.33
C ARG A 114 15.75 -6.81 -0.14
N ARG A 115 15.15 -5.86 0.56
CA ARG A 115 15.85 -4.64 0.99
C ARG A 115 16.91 -5.03 2.02
N THR A 116 18.08 -4.40 1.98
CA THR A 116 19.08 -4.53 3.03
C THR A 116 18.48 -3.99 4.33
N TYR A 117 18.28 -4.87 5.32
CA TYR A 117 17.78 -4.48 6.64
C TYR A 117 18.96 -3.91 7.45
N MET A 118 18.95 -2.60 7.67
CA MET A 118 19.92 -1.89 8.49
C MET A 118 19.29 -1.54 9.84
N ASN A 119 20.00 -1.82 10.93
CA ASN A 119 19.63 -1.46 12.29
C ASN A 119 20.85 -0.92 13.02
N ASN A 120 20.68 0.13 13.83
CA ASN A 120 21.79 0.92 14.39
C ASN A 120 22.49 0.25 15.58
N GLY A 121 21.99 -0.90 16.05
CA GLY A 121 22.61 -1.68 17.12
C GLY A 121 21.60 -2.56 17.86
N PRO A 122 22.08 -3.36 18.84
CA PRO A 122 21.21 -4.11 19.75
C PRO A 122 20.24 -3.18 20.50
N ASN A 123 19.03 -3.65 20.81
CA ASN A 123 17.97 -2.91 21.50
C ASN A 123 17.50 -1.62 20.82
N TYR A 124 17.88 -1.40 19.56
CA TYR A 124 17.43 -0.22 18.82
C TYR A 124 16.01 -0.38 18.28
N ILE A 125 15.67 -1.57 17.75
CA ILE A 125 14.32 -1.93 17.27
C ILE A 125 14.02 -3.37 17.68
N TRP A 126 12.86 -3.58 18.29
CA TRP A 126 12.32 -4.91 18.54
C TRP A 126 11.17 -5.21 17.57
N HIS A 127 11.13 -6.45 17.07
CA HIS A 127 10.02 -6.94 16.25
C HIS A 127 9.14 -7.84 17.10
N MET A 128 7.86 -7.52 17.16
CA MET A 128 6.83 -8.31 17.84
C MET A 128 5.82 -8.83 16.82
N ASP A 129 5.46 -10.11 16.91
CA ASP A 129 4.54 -10.76 15.98
C ASP A 129 3.91 -12.02 16.60
N GLY A 130 2.77 -12.43 16.04
CA GLY A 130 2.03 -13.64 16.41
C GLY A 130 2.07 -14.71 15.32
N TYR A 131 2.11 -15.98 15.73
CA TYR A 131 2.14 -17.15 14.85
C TYR A 131 0.86 -17.96 14.97
N ASP A 132 -0.03 -17.73 14.02
CA ASP A 132 -1.40 -18.27 14.02
C ASP A 132 -1.55 -19.65 13.35
N LYS A 133 -0.46 -20.28 12.88
CA LYS A 133 -0.59 -21.56 12.13
C LYS A 133 -1.05 -22.73 13.00
N LEU A 134 -0.85 -22.65 14.32
CA LEU A 134 -1.34 -23.65 15.27
C LEU A 134 -2.68 -23.26 15.91
N LYS A 135 -3.23 -22.08 15.57
CA LYS A 135 -4.50 -21.56 16.08
C LYS A 135 -5.69 -22.51 15.87
N PRO A 136 -5.79 -23.28 14.76
CA PRO A 136 -6.83 -24.29 14.62
C PRO A 136 -6.80 -25.39 15.68
N TYR A 137 -5.66 -25.60 16.34
CA TYR A 137 -5.45 -26.54 17.43
C TYR A 137 -5.50 -25.87 18.81
N GLY A 138 -5.95 -24.61 18.87
CA GLY A 138 -6.02 -23.82 20.10
C GLY A 138 -4.66 -23.36 20.63
N ILE A 139 -3.64 -23.25 19.77
CA ILE A 139 -2.30 -22.78 20.16
C ILE A 139 -1.92 -21.56 19.32
N CYS A 140 -1.74 -20.43 19.98
CA CYS A 140 -1.21 -19.20 19.42
C CYS A 140 0.18 -18.98 19.98
N ILE A 141 1.17 -18.60 19.17
CA ILE A 141 2.53 -18.36 19.67
C ILE A 141 2.89 -16.90 19.45
N HIS A 142 3.26 -16.19 20.52
CA HIS A 142 3.68 -14.80 20.50
C HIS A 142 5.19 -14.69 20.67
N ARG A 143 5.79 -13.65 20.09
CA ARG A 143 7.23 -13.49 20.11
C ARG A 143 7.66 -12.04 20.00
N CYS A 144 8.75 -11.73 20.68
CA CYS A 144 9.55 -10.53 20.47
C CYS A 144 11.01 -10.90 20.15
N ILE A 145 11.61 -10.30 19.13
CA ILE A 145 13.04 -10.44 18.81
C ILE A 145 13.73 -9.08 18.65
N ASP A 146 15.01 -9.03 18.99
CA ASP A 146 15.84 -7.87 18.68
C ASP A 146 16.21 -7.83 17.18
N GLY A 147 16.00 -6.69 16.53
CA GLY A 147 16.19 -6.54 15.08
C GLY A 147 17.65 -6.62 14.64
N PHE A 148 18.61 -6.34 15.52
CA PHE A 148 20.05 -6.38 15.22
C PHE A 148 20.65 -7.76 15.47
N SER A 149 20.62 -8.23 16.72
CA SER A 149 21.19 -9.50 17.16
C SER A 149 20.36 -10.72 16.74
N ARG A 150 19.06 -10.54 16.49
CA ARG A 150 18.06 -11.61 16.30
C ARG A 150 17.85 -12.49 17.53
N ASN A 151 18.30 -12.04 18.70
CA ASN A 151 18.02 -12.71 19.96
C ASN A 151 16.52 -12.67 20.25
N ILE A 152 16.02 -13.76 20.82
CA ILE A 152 14.63 -13.87 21.27
C ILE A 152 14.55 -13.15 22.60
N MET A 153 13.75 -12.08 22.65
CA MET A 153 13.50 -11.34 23.89
C MET A 153 12.41 -12.02 24.70
N TRP A 154 11.38 -12.53 24.00
CA TRP A 154 10.27 -13.25 24.59
C TRP A 154 9.63 -14.21 23.56
N LEU A 155 9.12 -15.34 24.03
CA LEU A 155 8.40 -16.34 23.26
C LEU A 155 7.42 -17.07 24.18
N GLU A 156 6.13 -17.01 23.86
CA GLU A 156 5.08 -17.61 24.68
C GLU A 156 4.02 -18.26 23.81
N ALA A 157 3.34 -19.27 24.36
CA ALA A 157 2.34 -20.06 23.66
C ALA A 157 1.06 -20.08 24.48
N ASP A 158 -0.02 -19.60 23.87
CA ASP A 158 -1.27 -19.29 24.52
C ASP A 158 -2.45 -19.96 23.85
N THR A 159 -3.54 -20.09 24.61
CA THR A 159 -4.78 -20.69 24.11
C THR A 159 -5.64 -19.72 23.31
N THR A 160 -5.38 -18.42 23.44
CA THR A 160 -6.11 -17.38 22.71
C THR A 160 -5.14 -16.32 22.18
N ASN A 161 -5.40 -15.84 20.96
CA ASN A 161 -4.77 -14.63 20.40
C ASN A 161 -5.72 -13.44 20.61
N LYS A 162 -6.31 -13.38 21.80
CA LYS A 162 -7.34 -12.40 22.21
C LYS A 162 -7.23 -12.06 23.69
N ASP A 163 -6.38 -12.74 24.47
CA ASP A 163 -6.21 -12.35 25.86
C ASP A 163 -5.10 -11.30 25.95
N PRO A 164 -5.48 -10.04 26.22
CA PRO A 164 -4.60 -8.98 26.60
C PRO A 164 -3.46 -9.42 27.49
N TYR A 165 -3.83 -9.97 28.63
CA TYR A 165 -2.97 -10.09 29.77
C TYR A 165 -1.82 -11.05 29.52
N VAL A 166 -2.03 -12.00 28.61
CA VAL A 166 -1.09 -13.06 28.28
C VAL A 166 -0.12 -12.63 27.17
N ILE A 167 -0.55 -11.73 26.28
CA ILE A 167 0.32 -11.05 25.30
C ILE A 167 1.12 -9.90 25.96
N ALA A 168 0.96 -9.71 27.28
CA ALA A 168 1.08 -8.48 28.08
C ALA A 168 -0.10 -7.51 27.89
N GLY A 169 -1.04 -7.51 28.84
CA GLY A 169 -2.29 -6.71 28.87
C GLY A 169 -2.83 -5.97 27.61
N ALA A 170 -3.13 -6.56 26.44
CA ALA A 170 -3.93 -5.90 25.35
C ALA A 170 -5.03 -6.72 24.53
N ASP A 171 -6.36 -6.39 24.58
CA ASP A 171 -7.37 -6.94 23.60
C ASP A 171 -7.84 -5.93 22.55
N LEU A 172 -8.14 -6.53 21.39
CA LEU A 172 -9.11 -6.26 20.31
C LEU A 172 -8.74 -5.29 19.20
N GLY A 173 -7.83 -5.70 18.30
CA GLY A 173 -7.55 -4.95 17.05
C GLY A 173 -6.87 -3.59 17.28
N THR A 174 -6.68 -3.29 18.55
CA THR A 174 -5.87 -2.31 19.29
C THR A 174 -4.54 -2.92 19.76
N GLU A 175 -4.17 -4.12 19.28
CA GLU A 175 -2.99 -4.92 19.72
C GLU A 175 -1.68 -4.12 19.74
N ASN A 176 -1.56 -3.12 18.88
CA ASN A 176 -0.38 -2.26 18.77
C ASN A 176 -0.52 -0.91 19.49
N GLY A 177 -1.72 -0.56 19.95
CA GLY A 177 -2.03 0.71 20.62
C GLY A 177 -1.54 0.72 22.07
N ILE A 178 -1.73 -0.38 22.80
CA ILE A 178 -1.27 -0.50 24.19
C ILE A 178 0.24 -0.70 24.23
N VAL A 179 0.82 -1.48 23.34
CA VAL A 179 2.29 -1.58 23.20
C VAL A 179 2.89 -0.21 22.89
N ARG A 180 2.24 0.59 22.04
CA ARG A 180 2.61 1.98 21.79
C ARG A 180 2.50 2.82 23.06
N GLU A 181 1.40 2.76 23.79
CA GLU A 181 1.19 3.54 25.02
C GLU A 181 2.16 3.13 26.12
N LEU A 182 2.48 1.84 26.27
CA LEU A 182 3.46 1.33 27.23
C LEU A 182 4.88 1.73 26.84
N GLN A 183 5.23 1.67 25.55
CA GLN A 183 6.52 2.15 25.06
C GLN A 183 6.67 3.67 25.13
N VAL A 184 5.58 4.42 24.93
CA VAL A 184 5.55 5.88 25.14
C VAL A 184 5.68 6.17 26.64
N ALA A 185 4.92 5.51 27.51
CA ALA A 185 4.98 5.71 28.96
C ALA A 185 6.34 5.34 29.56
N LEU A 186 6.96 4.24 29.11
CA LEU A 186 8.30 3.84 29.53
C LEU A 186 9.39 4.82 29.04
N ARG A 187 9.20 5.48 27.89
CA ARG A 187 10.15 6.48 27.34
C ARG A 187 9.88 7.92 27.77
N ASP A 188 8.65 8.25 28.19
CA ASP A 188 8.30 9.54 28.79
C ASP A 188 9.01 9.74 30.13
N CYS A 189 9.29 8.64 30.85
CA CYS A 189 10.17 8.65 32.03
C CYS A 189 11.64 9.03 31.69
N ASP A 190 12.06 8.86 30.43
CA ASP A 190 13.44 9.08 29.96
C ASP A 190 13.60 10.35 29.10
N GLY A 191 12.53 11.13 28.87
CA GLY A 191 12.59 12.47 28.25
C GLY A 191 12.82 12.51 26.72
N HIS A 192 12.44 11.48 25.98
CA HIS A 192 12.65 11.40 24.51
C HIS A 192 11.34 11.33 23.70
N GLU A 193 11.32 11.94 22.50
CA GLU A 193 10.12 12.20 21.66
C GLU A 193 9.20 10.99 21.33
N THR A 194 7.92 11.33 21.11
CA THR A 194 6.69 10.51 21.03
C THR A 194 6.56 9.45 19.90
N ASN A 195 7.64 9.08 19.20
CA ASN A 195 7.60 8.11 18.08
C ASN A 195 8.24 6.75 18.44
N ALA A 196 7.85 6.18 19.59
CA ALA A 196 8.42 4.92 20.09
C ALA A 196 7.96 3.66 19.33
N PHE A 197 6.81 3.72 18.64
CA PHE A 197 6.17 2.57 18.03
C PHE A 197 5.87 2.78 16.54
N LEU A 198 6.18 1.78 15.71
CA LEU A 198 5.96 1.82 14.25
C LEU A 198 5.06 0.67 13.81
N TYR A 199 3.92 0.99 13.21
CA TYR A 199 3.14 0.01 12.45
C TYR A 199 3.86 -0.32 11.14
N GLY A 200 4.44 -1.51 11.06
CA GLY A 200 5.07 -2.04 9.85
C GLY A 200 4.12 -2.95 9.09
N THR A 201 4.04 -2.80 7.76
CA THR A 201 3.56 -3.91 6.90
C THR A 201 4.53 -5.10 7.01
N SER A 202 4.11 -6.34 6.75
CA SER A 202 4.95 -7.57 6.72
C SER A 202 6.36 -7.40 6.14
N LYS A 203 6.50 -6.49 5.17
CA LYS A 203 7.75 -6.09 4.53
C LYS A 203 8.80 -5.50 5.48
N CYS A 204 8.42 -5.05 6.68
CA CYS A 204 9.28 -4.47 7.71
C CYS A 204 9.65 -5.46 8.83
N SER A 205 8.90 -6.55 9.00
CA SER A 205 9.07 -7.58 10.03
C SER A 205 9.86 -8.81 9.55
N GLN A 206 10.70 -8.63 8.52
CA GLN A 206 11.39 -9.74 7.83
C GLN A 206 12.22 -10.64 8.75
N ARG A 207 12.75 -10.10 9.85
CA ARG A 207 13.56 -10.87 10.82
C ARG A 207 12.71 -11.86 11.60
N ILE A 208 11.55 -11.42 12.09
CA ILE A 208 10.64 -12.27 12.87
C ILE A 208 9.93 -13.28 11.94
N GLU A 209 9.57 -12.87 10.72
CA GLU A 209 9.07 -13.78 9.68
C GLU A 209 10.11 -14.85 9.29
N SER A 210 11.38 -14.48 9.16
CA SER A 210 12.45 -15.44 8.89
C SER A 210 12.58 -16.45 10.02
N TRP A 211 12.37 -16.02 11.28
CA TRP A 211 12.39 -16.92 12.42
C TRP A 211 11.17 -17.86 12.41
N TRP A 212 9.97 -17.36 12.12
CA TRP A 212 8.77 -18.20 11.99
C TRP A 212 8.93 -19.30 10.93
N ASN A 213 9.64 -19.01 9.84
CA ASN A 213 9.99 -20.02 8.83
C ASN A 213 10.92 -21.11 9.38
N ILE A 214 11.84 -20.77 10.29
CA ILE A 214 12.69 -21.77 10.97
C ILE A 214 11.82 -22.63 11.88
N LEU A 215 10.99 -22.01 12.74
CA LEU A 215 10.07 -22.77 13.60
C LEU A 215 9.18 -23.72 12.79
N ARG A 216 8.66 -23.25 11.65
CA ARG A 216 7.82 -24.05 10.76
C ARG A 216 8.54 -25.31 10.31
N LYS A 217 9.75 -25.15 9.79
CA LYS A 217 10.54 -26.24 9.20
C LYS A 217 11.00 -27.24 10.26
N GLU A 218 11.42 -26.76 11.42
CA GLU A 218 12.05 -27.61 12.43
C GLU A 218 11.06 -28.34 13.34
N ARG A 219 9.94 -27.69 13.71
CA ARG A 219 9.07 -28.17 14.79
C ARG A 219 7.59 -28.05 14.50
N ALA A 220 7.09 -26.90 14.04
CA ALA A 220 5.65 -26.67 13.98
C ALA A 220 4.94 -27.53 12.92
N GLN A 221 5.63 -27.91 11.83
CA GLN A 221 5.04 -28.85 10.85
C GLN A 221 4.74 -30.22 11.49
N PHE A 222 5.68 -30.77 12.26
CA PHE A 222 5.49 -32.02 12.99
C PHE A 222 4.27 -31.97 13.93
N TRP A 223 4.14 -30.88 14.69
CA TRP A 223 2.99 -30.70 15.59
C TRP A 223 1.68 -30.62 14.82
N MET A 224 1.64 -29.92 13.69
CA MET A 224 0.45 -29.89 12.85
C MET A 224 0.07 -31.26 12.31
N ASP A 225 1.03 -32.01 11.78
CA ASP A 225 0.77 -33.34 11.21
C ASP A 225 0.28 -34.32 12.29
N MET A 226 0.89 -34.24 13.48
CA MET A 226 0.46 -35.02 14.65
C MET A 226 -0.95 -34.63 15.11
N PHE A 227 -1.26 -33.33 15.19
CA PHE A 227 -2.60 -32.89 15.58
C PHE A 227 -3.66 -33.25 14.53
N GLN A 228 -3.35 -33.15 13.25
CA GLN A 228 -4.26 -33.57 12.17
C GLN A 228 -4.57 -35.06 12.25
N THR A 229 -3.55 -35.88 12.49
CA THR A 229 -3.69 -37.34 12.54
C THR A 229 -4.47 -37.80 13.78
N LYS A 230 -4.27 -37.15 14.94
CA LYS A 230 -4.93 -37.53 16.19
C LYS A 230 -6.33 -36.93 16.40
N TRP A 231 -6.61 -35.74 15.85
CA TRP A 231 -7.83 -34.99 16.16
C TRP A 231 -8.81 -34.87 14.97
N GLY A 232 -8.52 -35.48 13.83
CA GLY A 232 -9.52 -35.79 12.79
C GLY A 232 -10.31 -34.60 12.24
N LEU A 233 -9.72 -33.41 12.15
CA LEU A 233 -10.36 -32.27 11.48
C LEU A 233 -10.05 -32.33 9.97
N SER A 234 -10.91 -33.07 9.25
CA SER A 234 -11.07 -32.99 7.79
C SER A 234 -11.90 -31.77 7.40
#